data_AF-A0A920R9Q1-F1
#
_entry.id   AF-A0A920R9Q1-F1
#
_cell.length_a   1.000
_cell.length_b   1.000
_cell.length_c   1.000
_cell.angle_alpha   90.00
_cell.angle_beta   90.00
_cell.angle_gamma   90.00
#
_symmetry.space_group_name_H-M   'P 1'
#
loop_
_entity.id
_entity.type
_entity.pdbx_description
1 polymer ?
#
loop_
_entity_poly.entity_id
_entity_poly.type
_entity_poly.pdbx_seq_one_letter_code
_entity_poly.pdbx_strand_id
1 'polypeptide(L)'
;MQYEFFDINREMKLAGEVLTGSVTQLRDIGHTISNVVFEQVTGIPGAFTSEILYIVSESAGPEMSLFPLWKRQIMMGRAHRLY
;
A
#
# COMPACT_ATOMS: atom_id res chain seq x y z
N MET A 1 4.26 14.16 -9.74
CA MET A 1 3.10 13.52 -10.37
C MET A 1 1.87 14.34 -10.05
N GLN A 2 1.02 14.63 -11.03
CA GLN A 2 -0.25 15.31 -10.81
C GLN A 2 -1.38 14.40 -11.27
N TYR A 3 -2.47 14.36 -10.52
CA TYR A 3 -3.67 13.64 -10.91
C TYR A 3 -4.92 14.45 -10.60
N GLU A 4 -6.00 14.12 -11.31
CA GLU A 4 -7.33 14.66 -11.08
C GLU A 4 -8.36 13.54 -11.25
N PHE A 5 -9.42 13.58 -10.45
CA PHE A 5 -10.51 12.62 -10.45
C PHE A 5 -11.82 13.37 -10.62
N PHE A 6 -12.62 12.96 -11.61
CA PHE A 6 -13.83 13.65 -12.03
C PHE A 6 -15.04 12.71 -12.05
N ASP A 7 -16.19 13.25 -11.65
CA ASP A 7 -17.49 12.72 -12.02
C ASP A 7 -17.87 13.32 -13.38
N ILE A 8 -17.87 12.49 -14.42
CA ILE A 8 -18.13 12.92 -15.80
C ILE A 8 -19.62 13.28 -15.98
N ASN A 9 -20.53 12.58 -15.32
CA ASN A 9 -21.97 12.83 -15.48
C ASN A 9 -22.40 14.14 -14.82
N ARG A 10 -21.71 14.53 -13.74
CA ARG A 10 -21.97 15.76 -13.00
C ARG A 10 -21.02 16.89 -13.38
N GLU A 11 -20.12 16.63 -14.34
CA GLU A 11 -19.07 17.55 -14.80
C GLU A 11 -18.29 18.19 -13.65
N MET A 12 -17.98 17.39 -12.64
CA MET A 12 -17.48 17.84 -11.34
C MET A 12 -16.12 17.21 -11.04
N LYS A 13 -15.15 18.02 -10.58
CA LYS A 13 -13.93 17.50 -9.97
C LYS A 13 -14.21 17.00 -8.55
N LEU A 14 -13.91 15.73 -8.30
CA LEU A 14 -14.06 15.08 -7.00
C LEU A 14 -12.78 15.16 -6.16
N ALA A 15 -11.62 14.99 -6.80
CA ALA A 15 -10.32 15.08 -6.12
C ALA A 15 -9.20 15.48 -7.09
N GLY A 16 -8.06 15.89 -6.55
CA GLY A 16 -6.84 16.10 -7.33
C GLY A 16 -5.75 16.72 -6.49
N GLU A 17 -4.52 16.27 -6.71
CA GLU A 17 -3.36 16.67 -5.91
C GLU A 17 -2.09 16.63 -6.76
N VAL A 18 -1.09 17.39 -6.34
CA VAL A 18 0.28 17.30 -6.85
C VAL A 18 1.13 16.59 -5.81
N LEU A 19 1.54 15.36 -6.13
CA LEU A 19 2.40 14.54 -5.28
C LEU A 19 3.83 14.57 -5.82
N THR A 20 4.79 14.92 -4.97
CA THR A 20 6.21 14.98 -5.31
C THR A 20 6.93 13.74 -4.79
N GLY A 21 7.80 13.16 -5.62
CA GLY A 21 8.62 12.01 -5.24
C GLY A 21 9.60 11.62 -6.34
N SER A 22 10.56 10.78 -5.99
CA SER A 22 11.52 10.21 -6.93
C SER A 22 10.88 9.11 -7.80
N VAL A 23 11.60 8.67 -8.85
CA VAL A 23 11.17 7.55 -9.70
C VAL A 23 10.91 6.28 -8.88
N THR A 24 11.69 6.05 -7.82
CA THR A 24 11.52 4.86 -6.96
C THR A 24 10.26 4.93 -6.09
N GLN A 25 9.68 6.11 -5.90
CA GLN A 25 8.48 6.34 -5.08
C GLN A 25 7.18 6.36 -5.89
N LEU A 26 7.23 6.24 -7.22
CA LEU A 26 6.04 6.30 -8.06
C LEU A 26 4.98 5.25 -7.70
N ARG A 27 5.39 4.08 -7.22
CA ARG A 27 4.45 3.05 -6.74
C ARG A 27 3.71 3.50 -5.47
N ASP A 28 4.43 4.09 -4.51
CA ASP A 28 3.82 4.60 -3.28
C ASP A 28 2.85 5.74 -3.59
N ILE A 29 3.23 6.64 -4.51
CA ILE A 29 2.34 7.67 -5.05
C ILE A 29 1.08 7.05 -5.65
N GLY A 30 1.22 5.97 -6.43
CA GLY A 30 0.09 5.23 -7.00
C GLY A 30 -0.84 4.64 -5.93
N HIS A 31 -0.29 4.11 -4.84
CA HIS A 31 -1.08 3.61 -3.71
C HIS A 31 -1.82 4.73 -2.98
N THR A 32 -1.20 5.88 -2.78
CA THR A 32 -1.86 7.07 -2.22
C THR A 32 -3.05 7.50 -3.07
N ILE A 33 -2.86 7.61 -4.39
CA ILE A 33 -3.96 7.96 -5.31
C ILE A 33 -5.07 6.90 -5.26
N SER A 34 -4.70 5.61 -5.17
CA SER A 34 -5.67 4.51 -5.09
C SER A 34 -6.51 4.56 -3.82
N ASN A 35 -5.93 4.92 -2.67
CA ASN A 35 -6.68 5.15 -1.44
C ASN A 35 -7.74 6.25 -1.64
N VAL A 36 -7.34 7.39 -2.21
CA VAL A 36 -8.26 8.52 -2.46
C VAL A 36 -9.38 8.12 -3.40
N VAL A 37 -9.08 7.53 -4.56
CA VAL A 37 -10.10 7.14 -5.54
C VAL A 37 -11.03 6.07 -4.97
N PHE A 38 -10.49 5.07 -4.26
CA PHE A 38 -11.30 4.02 -3.64
C PHE A 38 -12.28 4.59 -2.62
N GLU A 39 -11.82 5.49 -1.76
CA GLU A 39 -12.67 6.13 -0.76
C GLU A 39 -13.72 7.04 -1.41
N GLN A 40 -13.36 7.82 -2.43
CA GLN A 40 -14.31 8.66 -3.16
C GLN A 40 -15.43 7.85 -3.84
N VAL A 41 -15.13 6.64 -4.35
CA VAL A 41 -16.10 5.79 -5.04
C VAL A 41 -16.95 4.99 -4.06
N THR A 42 -16.36 4.49 -2.97
CA THR A 42 -17.01 3.51 -2.09
C THR A 42 -17.50 4.09 -0.77
N GLY A 43 -16.99 5.26 -0.35
CA GLY A 43 -17.17 5.80 0.99
C GLY A 43 -16.40 5.04 2.08
N ILE A 44 -15.54 4.09 1.72
CA ILE A 44 -14.75 3.27 2.64
C ILE A 44 -13.27 3.64 2.50
N PRO A 45 -12.52 3.87 3.60
CA PRO A 45 -11.09 4.14 3.52
C PRO A 45 -10.33 3.02 2.82
N GLY A 46 -9.45 3.39 1.87
CA GLY A 46 -8.55 2.45 1.22
C GLY A 46 -7.42 1.98 2.14
N ALA A 47 -6.96 0.74 1.93
CA ALA A 47 -5.85 0.12 2.68
C ALA A 47 -4.64 -0.21 1.78
N PHE A 48 -4.47 0.51 0.67
CA PHE A 48 -3.45 0.24 -0.34
C PHE A 48 -2.02 0.60 0.13
N THR A 49 -1.92 1.33 1.25
CA THR A 49 -0.67 1.67 1.94
C THR A 49 -0.47 0.86 3.22
N SER A 50 -1.32 -0.12 3.52
CA SER A 50 -1.30 -0.86 4.77
C SER A 50 -0.27 -1.98 4.79
N GLU A 51 0.48 -2.06 5.88
CA GLU A 51 1.48 -3.09 6.10
C GLU A 51 0.95 -4.19 7.02
N ILE A 52 1.35 -5.44 6.76
CA ILE A 52 1.07 -6.59 7.60
C ILE A 52 2.32 -7.00 8.38
N LEU A 53 2.11 -7.41 9.63
CA LEU A 53 3.09 -8.14 10.42
C LEU A 53 2.65 -9.60 10.53
N TYR A 54 3.60 -10.52 10.34
CA TYR A 54 3.34 -11.95 10.45
C TYR A 54 4.56 -12.69 10.97
N ILE A 55 4.32 -13.84 11.61
CA ILE A 55 5.36 -14.74 12.10
C ILE A 55 5.43 -15.92 11.14
N VAL A 56 6.65 -16.31 10.75
CA VAL A 56 6.89 -17.51 9.92
C VAL A 56 7.62 -18.53 10.77
N SER A 57 7.20 -19.80 10.73
CA SER A 57 7.98 -20.89 11.28
C SER A 57 9.07 -21.29 10.29
N GLU A 58 10.32 -21.08 10.65
CA GLU A 58 11.49 -21.47 9.87
C GLU A 58 12.21 -22.63 10.57
N SER A 59 12.48 -23.73 9.86
CA SER A 59 13.29 -24.82 10.42
C SER A 59 14.75 -24.37 10.55
N ALA A 60 15.31 -24.51 11.75
CA ALA A 60 16.72 -24.21 12.06
C ALA A 60 17.51 -25.49 12.44
N GLY A 61 16.94 -26.66 12.21
CA GLY A 61 17.52 -27.95 12.51
C GLY A 61 16.44 -29.02 12.74
N PRO A 62 16.85 -30.28 13.00
CA PRO A 62 15.93 -31.41 13.15
C PRO A 62 14.89 -31.23 14.28
N GLU A 63 15.24 -30.51 15.35
CA GLU A 63 14.35 -30.27 16.50
C GLU A 63 14.18 -28.78 16.84
N MET A 64 14.68 -27.86 16.01
CA MET A 64 14.64 -26.43 16.29
C MET A 64 13.89 -25.66 15.21
N SER A 65 12.91 -24.86 15.63
CA SER A 65 12.20 -23.90 14.79
C SER A 65 12.43 -22.48 15.30
N LEU A 66 12.68 -21.56 14.37
CA LEU A 66 12.73 -20.13 14.61
C LEU A 66 11.41 -19.51 14.18
N PHE A 67 11.03 -18.44 14.88
CA PHE A 67 9.79 -17.71 14.63
C PHE A 67 10.08 -16.22 14.39
N PRO A 68 10.81 -15.88 13.31
CA PRO A 68 11.10 -14.49 12.99
C PRO A 68 9.84 -13.69 12.72
N LEU A 69 9.89 -12.41 13.09
CA LEU A 69 8.83 -11.45 12.80
C LEU A 69 9.11 -10.78 11.46
N TRP A 70 8.12 -10.83 10.57
CA TRP A 70 8.19 -10.27 9.23
C TRP A 70 7.20 -9.12 9.06
N LYS A 71 7.62 -8.09 8.34
CA LYS A 71 6.80 -6.96 7.91
C LYS A 71 6.70 -6.92 6.39
N ARG A 72 5.50 -6.76 5.85
CA ARG A 72 5.29 -6.65 4.40
C ARG A 72 4.20 -5.64 4.08
N GLN A 73 4.43 -4.80 3.08
CA GLN A 73 3.41 -3.93 2.52
C GLN A 73 2.46 -4.76 1.64
N ILE A 74 1.13 -4.61 1.82
CA ILE A 74 0.11 -5.46 1.15
C ILE A 74 0.26 -5.41 -0.38
N MET A 75 0.56 -4.21 -0.90
CA MET A 75 0.67 -3.98 -2.33
C MET A 75 2.10 -4.13 -2.87
N MET A 76 3.09 -4.51 -2.03
CA MET A 76 4.47 -4.75 -2.47
C MET A 76 4.95 -6.20 -2.25
N GLY A 77 5.92 -6.59 -3.08
CA GLY A 77 6.52 -7.92 -3.05
C GLY A 77 7.61 -8.16 -2.00
N ARG A 78 8.15 -7.10 -1.36
CA ARG A 78 9.30 -7.25 -0.45
C ARG A 78 8.88 -7.31 1.00
N ALA A 79 9.05 -8.48 1.61
CA ALA A 79 9.00 -8.66 3.05
C ALA A 79 10.35 -8.27 3.68
N HIS A 80 10.31 -7.68 4.86
CA HIS A 80 11.49 -7.36 5.66
C HIS A 80 11.41 -8.11 6.99
N ARG A 81 12.48 -8.84 7.33
CA ARG A 81 12.63 -9.44 8.66
C ARG A 81 12.95 -8.33 9.65
N LEU A 82 12.23 -8.30 10.76
CA LEU A 82 12.44 -7.32 11.83
C LEU A 82 13.32 -7.89 12.95
N TYR A 83 13.16 -9.17 13.27
CA TYR A 83 13.90 -9.90 14.32
C TYR A 83 14.10 -11.35 13.90
#